data_AF-A0A2T1CBP8-F1
#
_entry.id   AF-A0A2T1CBP8-F1
#
_cell.length_a   1.000
_cell.length_b   1.000
_cell.length_c   1.000
_cell.angle_alpha   90.00
_cell.angle_beta   90.00
_cell.angle_gamma   90.00
#
_symmetry.space_group_name_H-M   'P 1'
#
loop_
_entity.id
_entity.type
_entity.pdbx_description
1 polymer ?
#
loop_
_entity_poly.entity_id
_entity_poly.type
_entity_poly.pdbx_seq_one_letter_code
_entity_poly.pdbx_strand_id
1 'polypeptide(L)'
;MNQSELSPIEKAIARKLDKTKNKATQPGYLRKLVAKLHLRIEAALARGCEYDDLAESITESGVKISSATLKQYHTEYRRSLNQEAEGIQTSRTVNSVLLKKQ
;
A
#
# COMPACT_ATOMS: atom_id res chain seq x y z
N MET A 1 27.79 28.56 -17.47
CA MET A 1 28.18 27.35 -18.23
C MET A 1 28.97 26.46 -17.29
N ASN A 2 28.55 25.21 -17.09
CA ASN A 2 29.35 24.06 -16.62
C ASN A 2 28.41 22.84 -16.59
N GLN A 3 27.99 22.39 -17.77
CA GLN A 3 27.39 21.06 -17.92
C GLN A 3 28.55 20.08 -17.97
N SER A 4 28.98 19.60 -16.79
CA SER A 4 30.03 18.59 -16.68
C SER A 4 29.68 17.41 -17.59
N GLU A 5 30.59 17.16 -18.53
CA GLU A 5 30.52 16.07 -19.50
C GLU A 5 30.57 14.75 -18.76
N LEU A 6 29.40 14.25 -18.35
CA LEU A 6 29.30 12.91 -17.80
C LEU A 6 29.91 11.93 -18.81
N SER A 7 30.88 11.16 -18.33
CA SER A 7 31.54 10.08 -19.05
C SER A 7 30.49 9.12 -19.62
N PRO A 8 30.78 8.42 -20.73
CA PRO A 8 29.88 7.42 -21.29
C PRO A 8 29.38 6.40 -20.25
N ILE A 9 30.21 6.07 -19.27
CA ILE A 9 29.88 5.18 -18.14
C ILE A 9 28.91 5.87 -17.17
N GLU A 10 29.18 7.12 -16.81
CA GLU A 10 28.31 7.90 -15.91
C GLU A 10 26.94 8.15 -16.55
N LYS A 11 26.88 8.40 -17.86
CA LYS A 11 25.63 8.48 -18.63
C LYS A 11 24.88 7.15 -18.65
N ALA A 12 25.59 6.02 -18.77
CA ALA A 12 24.98 4.70 -18.75
C ALA A 12 24.42 4.35 -17.36
N ILE A 13 25.14 4.72 -16.30
CA ILE A 13 24.69 4.57 -14.91
C ILE A 13 23.49 5.46 -14.63
N ALA A 14 23.55 6.75 -14.99
CA ALA A 14 22.43 7.68 -14.85
C ALA A 14 21.18 7.21 -15.60
N ARG A 15 21.33 6.72 -16.85
CA ARG A 15 20.20 6.13 -17.61
C ARG A 15 19.64 4.87 -16.97
N LYS A 16 20.47 4.04 -16.32
CA LYS A 16 19.98 2.89 -15.54
C LYS A 16 19.22 3.34 -14.30
N LEU A 17 19.70 4.36 -13.60
CA LEU A 17 19.05 4.96 -12.43
C LEU A 17 17.71 5.63 -12.80
N ASP A 18 17.65 6.36 -13.90
CA ASP A 18 16.41 6.97 -14.42
C ASP A 18 15.39 5.93 -14.91
N LYS A 19 15.86 4.80 -15.46
CA LYS A 19 14.99 3.66 -15.85
C LYS A 19 14.53 2.84 -14.65
N THR A 20 15.28 2.83 -13.56
CA THR A 20 14.84 2.36 -12.24
C THR A 20 14.02 3.43 -11.51
N LYS A 21 13.30 4.30 -12.26
CA LYS A 21 12.20 5.10 -11.74
C LYS A 21 11.27 4.20 -10.95
N ASN A 22 11.50 4.26 -9.65
CA ASN A 22 10.87 3.48 -8.61
C ASN A 22 9.37 3.59 -8.84
N LYS A 23 8.65 2.51 -9.18
CA LYS A 23 7.18 2.58 -9.27
C LYS A 23 6.55 3.01 -7.92
N ALA A 24 7.35 3.01 -6.85
CA ALA A 24 7.11 3.62 -5.55
C ALA A 24 7.07 5.17 -5.53
N THR A 25 7.44 5.88 -6.60
CA THR A 25 7.42 7.36 -6.64
C THR A 25 6.03 7.95 -6.82
N GLN A 26 5.00 7.13 -7.08
CA GLN A 26 3.64 7.64 -7.06
C GLN A 26 3.15 7.81 -5.61
N PRO A 27 2.67 9.01 -5.23
CA PRO A 27 2.15 9.24 -3.89
C PRO A 27 1.01 8.25 -3.59
N GLY A 28 1.13 7.56 -2.45
CA GLY A 28 0.17 6.55 -2.02
C GLY A 28 0.29 5.17 -2.69
N TYR A 29 1.32 4.92 -3.51
CA TYR A 29 1.56 3.59 -4.10
C TYR A 29 1.64 2.50 -3.03
N LEU A 30 2.43 2.71 -1.99
CA LEU A 30 2.57 1.76 -0.87
C LEU A 30 1.24 1.50 -0.18
N ARG A 31 0.47 2.56 0.11
CA ARG A 31 -0.85 2.42 0.76
C ARG A 31 -1.82 1.60 -0.09
N LYS A 32 -1.85 1.84 -1.40
CA LYS A 32 -2.66 1.07 -2.37
C LYS A 32 -2.18 -0.37 -2.50
N LEU A 33 -0.87 -0.60 -2.46
CA LEU A 33 -0.29 -1.94 -2.51
C LEU A 33 -0.68 -2.75 -1.28
N VAL A 34 -0.56 -2.17 -0.08
CA VAL A 34 -0.96 -2.82 1.17
C VAL A 34 -2.45 -3.14 1.17
N ALA A 35 -3.31 -2.23 0.70
CA ALA A 35 -4.74 -2.48 0.56
C ALA A 35 -5.04 -3.67 -0.38
N LYS A 36 -4.35 -3.77 -1.53
CA LYS A 36 -4.49 -4.89 -2.46
C LYS A 36 -4.01 -6.22 -1.88
N LEU A 37 -2.98 -6.18 -1.03
CA LEU A 37 -2.39 -7.36 -0.40
C LEU A 37 -3.04 -7.72 0.93
N HIS A 38 -4.04 -6.95 1.41
CA HIS A 38 -4.65 -7.11 2.73
C HIS A 38 -5.04 -8.57 3.06
N LEU A 39 -5.78 -9.24 2.16
CA LEU A 39 -6.19 -10.64 2.39
C LEU A 39 -5.01 -11.60 2.51
N ARG A 40 -3.91 -11.36 1.77
CA ARG A 40 -2.69 -12.18 1.85
C ARG A 40 -1.92 -11.90 3.13
N ILE A 41 -1.91 -10.64 3.58
CA ILE A 41 -1.31 -10.22 4.84
C ILE A 41 -2.06 -10.88 6.01
N GLU A 42 -3.39 -10.75 6.07
CA GLU A 42 -4.23 -11.41 7.09
C GLU A 42 -4.05 -12.94 7.07
N ALA A 43 -4.02 -13.57 5.89
CA ALA A 43 -3.78 -15.00 5.79
C ALA A 43 -2.38 -15.42 6.27
N ALA A 44 -1.36 -14.58 6.07
CA ALA A 44 -0.02 -14.86 6.57
C ALA A 44 0.07 -14.65 8.10
N LEU A 45 -0.56 -13.59 8.62
CA LEU A 45 -0.68 -13.34 10.06
C LEU A 45 -1.41 -14.50 10.76
N ALA A 46 -2.48 -15.03 10.14
CA ALA A 46 -3.20 -16.19 10.65
C ALA A 46 -2.37 -17.49 10.66
N ARG A 47 -1.31 -17.57 9.82
CA ARG A 47 -0.33 -18.67 9.84
C ARG A 47 0.80 -18.45 10.85
N GLY A 48 0.82 -17.31 11.55
CA GLY A 48 1.86 -16.95 12.51
C GLY A 48 3.08 -16.23 11.90
N CYS A 49 2.97 -15.69 10.69
CA CYS A 49 4.02 -14.82 10.14
C CYS A 49 3.97 -13.44 10.81
N GLU A 50 5.13 -12.85 11.08
CA GLU A 50 5.22 -11.51 11.66
C GLU A 50 5.26 -10.42 10.57
N TYR A 51 4.99 -9.17 10.94
CA TYR A 51 5.08 -8.04 10.01
C TYR A 51 6.50 -7.81 9.48
N ASP A 52 7.52 -8.22 10.24
CA ASP A 52 8.92 -8.13 9.85
C ASP A 52 9.21 -9.04 8.64
N ASP A 53 8.80 -10.32 8.71
CA ASP A 53 8.97 -11.29 7.62
C ASP A 53 8.21 -10.87 6.35
N LEU A 54 7.02 -10.30 6.53
CA LEU A 54 6.19 -9.81 5.42
C LEU A 54 6.80 -8.57 4.76
N ALA A 55 7.37 -7.65 5.55
CA ALA A 55 8.05 -6.48 5.03
C ALA A 55 9.34 -6.86 4.28
N GLU A 56 10.08 -7.85 4.77
CA GLU A 56 11.24 -8.42 4.09
C GLU A 56 10.86 -9.03 2.75
N SER A 57 9.85 -9.90 2.71
CA SER A 57 9.34 -10.52 1.48
C SER A 57 8.88 -9.48 0.42
N ILE A 58 8.26 -8.38 0.86
CA ILE A 58 7.84 -7.28 -0.03
C ILE A 58 9.07 -6.50 -0.53
N THR A 59 10.08 -6.34 0.33
CA THR A 59 11.34 -5.65 -0.01
C THR A 59 12.17 -6.45 -1.01
N GLU A 60 12.23 -7.79 -0.87
CA GLU A 60 12.86 -8.70 -1.83
C GLU A 60 12.23 -8.60 -3.22
N SER A 61 10.92 -8.33 -3.29
CA SER A 61 10.19 -8.11 -4.53
C SER A 61 10.46 -6.74 -5.17
N GLY A 62 11.35 -5.94 -4.58
CA GLY A 62 11.78 -4.63 -5.09
C GLY A 62 10.98 -3.44 -4.56
N VAL A 63 10.11 -3.63 -3.56
CA VAL A 63 9.33 -2.55 -2.93
C VAL A 63 9.83 -2.28 -1.52
N LYS A 64 10.58 -1.19 -1.34
CA LYS A 64 11.06 -0.79 0.00
C LYS A 64 9.90 -0.38 0.89
N ILE A 65 9.63 -1.17 1.92
CA ILE A 65 8.67 -0.86 2.98
C ILE A 65 9.24 -1.35 4.32
N SER A 66 9.08 -0.56 5.39
CA SER A 66 9.42 -1.01 6.74
C SER A 66 8.23 -1.77 7.35
N SER A 67 8.51 -2.67 8.30
CA SER A 67 7.49 -3.36 9.08
C SER A 67 6.51 -2.39 9.77
N ALA A 68 7.03 -1.32 10.35
CA ALA A 68 6.21 -0.28 10.97
C ALA A 68 5.24 0.38 9.96
N THR A 69 5.72 0.71 8.76
CA THR A 69 4.88 1.28 7.69
C THR A 69 3.85 0.27 7.17
N LEU A 70 4.24 -0.99 7.00
CA LEU A 70 3.33 -2.06 6.60
C LEU A 70 2.19 -2.23 7.61
N LYS A 71 2.52 -2.32 8.90
CA LYS A 71 1.56 -2.43 10.01
C LYS A 71 0.64 -1.21 10.08
N GLN A 72 1.18 -0.01 9.92
CA GLN A 72 0.39 1.22 9.91
C GLN A 72 -0.64 1.20 8.78
N TYR A 73 -0.21 1.03 7.53
CA TYR A 73 -1.11 1.06 6.37
C TYR A 73 -2.13 -0.08 6.41
N HIS A 74 -1.72 -1.25 6.90
CA HIS A 74 -2.62 -2.38 7.08
C HIS A 74 -3.72 -2.08 8.12
N THR A 75 -3.33 -1.49 9.26
CA THR A 75 -4.28 -1.12 10.33
C THR A 75 -5.23 -0.02 9.88
N GLU A 76 -4.72 0.99 9.18
CA GLU A 76 -5.54 2.07 8.60
C GLU A 76 -6.56 1.52 7.63
N TYR A 77 -6.16 0.62 6.72
CA TYR A 77 -7.06 0.00 5.76
C TYR A 77 -8.13 -0.86 6.45
N ARG A 78 -7.75 -1.65 7.45
CA ARG A 78 -8.69 -2.44 8.26
C ARG A 78 -9.71 -1.56 8.98
N ARG A 79 -9.30 -0.41 9.52
CA ARG A 79 -10.22 0.56 10.13
C ARG A 79 -11.19 1.15 9.10
N SER A 80 -10.71 1.49 7.90
CA SER A 80 -11.57 1.99 6.82
C SER A 80 -12.64 0.96 6.41
N LEU A 81 -12.28 -0.33 6.33
CA LEU A 81 -13.25 -1.40 6.04
C LEU A 81 -14.34 -1.50 7.12
N ASN A 82 -13.97 -1.39 8.39
CA ASN A 82 -14.94 -1.43 9.49
C ASN A 82 -15.88 -0.21 9.46
N GLN A 83 -15.35 0.98 9.17
CA GLN A 83 -16.17 2.19 9.03
C GLN A 83 -17.13 2.10 7.83
N GLU A 84 -16.70 1.52 6.71
CA GLU A 84 -17.56 1.29 5.55
C GLU A 84 -18.68 0.29 5.87
N ALA A 85 -18.38 -0.78 6.60
CA ALA A 85 -19.37 -1.73 7.07
C ALA A 85 -20.41 -1.09 8.02
N GLU A 86 -19.97 -0.22 8.94
CA GLU A 86 -20.85 0.52 9.86
C GLU A 86 -21.70 1.59 9.14
N GLY A 87 -21.14 2.25 8.12
CA GLY A 87 -21.84 3.22 7.28
C GLY A 87 -22.94 2.58 6.41
N ILE A 88 -22.69 1.37 5.87
CA ILE A 88 -23.68 0.63 5.09
C ILE A 88 -24.84 0.14 5.98
N GLN A 89 -24.55 -0.28 7.23
CA GLN A 89 -25.59 -0.70 8.17
C GLN A 89 -26.50 0.46 8.60
N THR A 90 -25.94 1.64 8.84
CA THR A 90 -26.73 2.82 9.20
C THR A 90 -27.58 3.33 8.03
N SER A 91 -27.06 3.35 6.80
CA SER A 91 -27.84 3.71 5.59
C SER A 91 -28.95 2.71 5.24
N ARG A 92 -28.75 1.41 5.48
CA ARG A 92 -29.77 0.39 5.20
C ARG A 92 -30.92 0.43 6.20
N THR A 93 -30.64 0.73 7.47
CA THR A 93 -31.66 0.87 8.51
C THR A 93 -32.51 2.13 8.29
N VAL A 94 -31.93 3.28 7.98
CA VAL A 94 -32.72 4.52 7.76
C VAL A 94 -33.65 4.42 6.54
N ASN A 95 -33.24 3.74 5.46
CA ASN A 95 -34.11 3.52 4.31
C ASN A 95 -35.30 2.59 4.64
N SER A 96 -35.06 1.56 5.46
CA SER A 96 -36.13 0.64 5.88
C SER A 96 -37.15 1.26 6.85
N VAL A 97 -36.74 2.28 7.63
CA VAL A 97 -37.62 3.01 8.55
C VAL A 97 -38.47 4.05 7.80
N LEU A 98 -37.92 4.71 6.77
CA LEU A 98 -38.66 5.67 5.96
C LEU A 98 -39.72 5.03 5.04
N LEU A 99 -39.53 3.80 4.59
CA LEU A 99 -40.49 3.10 3.72
C LEU A 99 -41.68 2.46 4.46
N LYS A 100 -41.68 2.40 5.79
CA LYS A 100 -42.81 1.85 6.59
C LYS A 100 -43.88 2.88 6.96
N LYS A 101 -43.81 4.10 6.42
CA LYS A 101 -44.73 5.21 6.70
C LYS A 101 -45.46 5.76 5.47
N GLN A 102 -45.66 4.94 4.44
CA GLN A 102 -46.60 5.21 3.35
C GLN A 102 -47.71 4.18 3.33
#